data_AF-A0A2A3LWW6-F1
#
_entry.id   AF-A0A2A3LWW6-F1
#
_cell.length_a   1.000
_cell.length_b   1.000
_cell.length_c   1.000
_cell.angle_alpha   90.00
_cell.angle_beta   90.00
_cell.angle_gamma   90.00
#
_symmetry.space_group_name_H-M   'P 1'
#
loop_
_entity.id
_entity.type
_entity.pdbx_description
1 polymer ?
#
loop_
_entity_poly.entity_id
_entity_poly.type
_entity_poly.pdbx_seq_one_letter_code
_entity_poly.pdbx_strand_id
1 'polypeptide(L)'
;MKRLALVALAGIVLVGGGQKVLAVTINDSIDRFSGVRTISWEPIPSRAEEFVMTSSLYKGKEAKVSRLSVELLTYAHSQQYESCNHVYWLADGVPVDGISTDYSAEFASGVVIERFKLKPADGALDKLASAKKVEFKVCNTESIVSDNDLSGFKAVFAKTSD
;
A
#
# COMPACT_ATOMS: atom_id res chain seq x y z
N MET A 1 23.73 -50.96 47.18
CA MET A 1 23.13 -51.25 45.86
C MET A 1 22.94 -49.94 45.10
N LYS A 2 23.63 -49.80 43.96
CA LYS A 2 23.60 -48.62 43.08
C LYS A 2 22.20 -48.43 42.49
N ARG A 3 21.68 -47.20 42.46
CA ARG A 3 20.61 -46.81 41.51
C ARG A 3 21.06 -45.60 40.72
N LEU A 4 20.99 -45.78 39.41
CA LEU A 4 21.45 -44.88 38.36
C LEU A 4 20.65 -43.58 38.32
N ALA A 5 21.33 -42.53 37.90
CA ALA A 5 20.77 -41.28 37.40
C ALA A 5 19.93 -41.51 36.13
N LEU A 6 18.89 -40.68 35.95
CA LEU A 6 18.40 -40.30 34.63
C LEU A 6 18.15 -38.80 34.63
N VAL A 7 19.03 -38.06 33.97
CA VAL A 7 18.86 -36.65 33.63
C VAL A 7 18.12 -36.63 32.29
N ALA A 8 16.90 -36.07 32.26
CA ALA A 8 16.20 -35.75 31.02
C ALA A 8 16.37 -34.26 30.72
N LEU A 9 17.34 -33.93 29.86
CA LEU A 9 17.41 -32.61 29.22
C LEU A 9 16.33 -32.56 28.12
N ALA A 10 15.26 -31.81 28.37
CA ALA A 10 14.32 -31.42 27.33
C ALA A 10 14.92 -30.28 26.51
N GLY A 11 15.40 -30.59 25.31
CA GLY A 11 15.83 -29.60 24.33
C GLY A 11 14.62 -28.89 23.73
N ILE A 12 14.47 -27.59 24.01
CA ILE A 12 13.55 -26.72 23.28
C ILE A 12 14.25 -26.31 21.99
N VAL A 13 13.83 -26.90 20.87
CA VAL A 13 14.18 -26.41 19.54
C VAL A 13 13.31 -25.18 19.26
N LEU A 14 13.87 -24.00 19.45
CA LEU A 14 13.32 -22.75 18.92
C LEU A 14 13.50 -22.80 17.39
N VAL A 15 12.50 -23.34 16.68
CA VAL A 15 12.36 -23.11 15.24
C VAL A 15 11.90 -21.68 15.06
N GLY A 16 12.86 -20.75 15.06
CA GLY A 16 12.64 -19.37 14.66
C GLY A 16 12.19 -19.36 13.20
N GLY A 17 10.88 -19.30 12.98
CA GLY A 17 10.31 -19.03 11.67
C GLY A 17 10.84 -17.68 11.19
N GLY A 18 11.86 -17.71 10.33
CA GLY A 18 12.35 -16.53 9.65
C GLY A 18 11.19 -15.92 8.89
N GLN A 19 10.69 -14.78 9.37
CA GLN A 19 9.80 -13.94 8.59
C GLN A 19 10.56 -13.63 7.31
N LYS A 20 10.07 -14.13 6.16
CA LYS A 20 10.55 -13.69 4.86
C LYS A 20 10.21 -12.21 4.77
N VAL A 21 11.17 -11.36 5.10
CA VAL A 21 11.08 -9.93 4.81
C VAL A 21 11.10 -9.84 3.29
N LEU A 22 9.92 -9.69 2.68
CA LEU A 22 9.81 -9.32 1.28
C LEU A 22 10.41 -7.91 1.18
N ALA A 23 11.65 -7.83 0.73
CA ALA A 23 12.28 -6.55 0.42
C ALA A 23 11.56 -5.99 -0.82
N VAL A 24 10.67 -5.03 -0.61
CA VAL A 24 10.04 -4.28 -1.70
C VAL A 24 11.01 -3.20 -2.18
N THR A 25 11.28 -3.19 -3.48
CA THR A 25 12.08 -2.14 -4.12
C THR A 25 11.18 -0.98 -4.51
N ILE A 26 11.32 0.15 -3.81
CA ILE A 26 10.71 1.41 -4.20
C ILE A 26 11.63 2.16 -5.16
N ASN A 27 11.05 2.91 -6.10
CA ASN A 27 11.81 3.80 -6.96
C ASN A 27 12.22 5.06 -6.18
N ASP A 28 13.43 5.56 -6.42
CA ASP A 28 13.95 6.77 -5.80
C ASP A 28 14.74 7.55 -6.85
N SER A 29 14.26 8.74 -7.17
CA SER A 29 14.77 9.55 -8.27
C SER A 29 14.86 11.01 -7.88
N ILE A 30 15.78 11.75 -8.49
CA ILE A 30 15.91 13.20 -8.34
C ILE A 30 15.86 13.83 -9.72
N ASP A 31 14.88 14.70 -9.93
CA ASP A 31 14.85 15.56 -11.12
C ASP A 31 15.98 16.59 -11.01
N ARG A 32 16.93 16.52 -11.95
CA ARG A 32 18.15 17.34 -11.95
C ARG A 32 17.89 18.82 -12.25
N PHE A 33 16.74 19.16 -12.84
CA PHE A 33 16.37 20.54 -13.15
C PHE A 33 15.59 21.19 -12.00
N SER A 34 14.57 20.50 -11.48
CA SER A 34 13.74 21.04 -10.39
C SER A 34 14.36 20.80 -9.01
N GLY A 35 15.23 19.79 -8.87
CA GLY A 35 15.77 19.33 -7.60
C GLY A 35 14.75 18.57 -6.73
N VAL A 36 13.60 18.21 -7.29
CA VAL A 36 12.58 17.42 -6.58
C VAL A 36 13.01 15.96 -6.54
N ARG A 37 13.05 15.39 -5.34
CA ARG A 37 13.23 13.94 -5.13
C ARG A 37 11.86 13.28 -5.06
N THR A 38 11.68 12.20 -5.82
CA THR A 38 10.46 11.40 -5.84
C THR A 38 10.80 9.98 -5.41
N ILE A 39 10.16 9.52 -4.34
CA ILE A 39 10.22 8.14 -3.86
C ILE A 39 8.86 7.51 -4.15
N SER A 40 8.78 6.49 -4.99
CA SER A 40 7.51 5.95 -5.46
C SER A 40 7.42 4.42 -5.48
N TRP A 41 6.17 3.95 -5.35
CA TRP A 41 5.72 2.60 -5.59
C TRP A 41 4.55 2.69 -6.58
N GLU A 42 4.80 2.28 -7.83
CA GLU A 42 3.88 2.49 -8.95
C GLU A 42 3.65 1.16 -9.70
N PRO A 43 3.00 0.17 -9.06
CA PRO A 43 2.62 -1.08 -9.71
C PRO A 43 1.63 -0.81 -10.85
N ILE A 44 1.60 -1.76 -11.80
CA ILE A 44 0.63 -1.77 -12.90
C ILE A 44 -0.28 -2.99 -12.69
N PRO A 45 -1.62 -2.85 -12.76
CA PRO A 45 -2.51 -3.99 -12.65
C PRO A 45 -2.19 -5.05 -13.72
N SER A 46 -2.15 -6.31 -13.33
CA SER A 46 -1.76 -7.40 -14.23
C SER A 46 -2.88 -7.83 -15.18
N ARG A 47 -4.12 -7.48 -14.84
CA ARG A 47 -5.34 -7.81 -15.57
C ARG A 47 -6.37 -6.69 -15.46
N ALA A 48 -7.33 -6.68 -16.38
CA ALA A 48 -8.44 -5.74 -16.33
C ALA A 48 -9.22 -5.91 -15.02
N GLU A 49 -9.77 -4.81 -14.51
CA GLU A 49 -10.60 -4.71 -13.30
C GLU A 49 -9.87 -5.06 -11.99
N GLU A 50 -8.60 -5.44 -12.07
CA GLU A 50 -7.74 -5.55 -10.91
C GLU A 50 -7.34 -4.17 -10.43
N PHE A 51 -7.31 -4.03 -9.11
CA PHE A 51 -6.87 -2.82 -8.44
C PHE A 51 -5.44 -3.00 -7.95
N VAL A 52 -4.66 -1.94 -8.06
CA VAL A 52 -3.37 -1.79 -7.39
C VAL A 52 -3.36 -0.53 -6.56
N MET A 53 -2.57 -0.52 -5.48
CA MET A 53 -2.35 0.67 -4.67
C MET A 53 -0.99 1.28 -5.01
N THR A 54 -1.00 2.53 -5.45
CA THR A 54 0.22 3.28 -5.78
C THR A 54 0.48 4.34 -4.72
N SER A 55 1.74 4.71 -4.55
CA SER A 55 2.13 5.78 -3.64
C SER A 55 3.39 6.50 -4.12
N SER A 56 3.37 7.83 -4.10
CA SER A 56 4.50 8.67 -4.52
C SER A 56 4.71 9.81 -3.52
N LEU A 57 5.91 9.85 -2.95
CA LEU A 57 6.36 10.88 -2.01
C LEU A 57 7.29 11.85 -2.71
N TYR A 58 6.94 13.13 -2.66
CA TYR A 58 7.71 14.22 -3.25
C TYR A 58 8.41 14.99 -2.14
N LYS A 59 9.72 15.19 -2.28
CA LYS A 59 10.55 16.01 -1.40
C LYS A 59 11.16 17.15 -2.20
N GLY A 60 11.03 18.37 -1.68
CA GLY A 60 11.62 19.58 -2.29
C GLY A 60 13.15 19.63 -2.11
N LYS A 61 13.76 20.74 -2.57
CA LYS A 61 15.22 20.95 -2.49
C LYS A 61 15.79 20.89 -1.06
N GLU A 62 14.99 21.25 -0.06
CA GLU A 62 15.37 21.18 1.36
C GLU A 62 15.15 19.78 1.97
N ALA A 63 14.89 18.76 1.15
CA ALA A 63 14.48 17.41 1.57
C ALA A 63 13.19 17.34 2.40
N LYS A 64 12.50 18.46 2.61
CA LYS A 64 11.17 18.48 3.23
C LYS A 64 10.14 17.82 2.32
N VAL A 65 9.28 17.00 2.92
CA VAL A 65 8.11 16.43 2.25
C VAL A 65 7.21 17.57 1.78
N SER A 66 6.99 17.64 0.47
CA SER A 66 6.05 18.58 -0.12
C SER A 66 4.67 17.95 -0.32
N ARG A 67 4.63 16.65 -0.64
CA ARG A 67 3.40 15.92 -0.90
C ARG A 67 3.60 14.42 -0.80
N LEU A 68 2.61 13.72 -0.26
CA LEU A 68 2.40 12.29 -0.46
C LEU A 68 1.12 12.10 -1.30
N SER A 69 1.21 11.36 -2.41
CA SER A 69 0.06 10.91 -3.21
C SER A 69 -0.13 9.42 -2.96
N VAL A 70 -1.34 8.99 -2.66
CA VAL A 70 -1.73 7.57 -2.56
C VAL A 70 -2.98 7.40 -3.41
N GLU A 71 -3.03 6.38 -4.25
CA GLU A 71 -4.12 6.18 -5.19
C GLU A 71 -4.45 4.69 -5.33
N LEU A 72 -5.73 4.38 -5.52
CA LEU A 72 -6.12 3.11 -6.14
C LEU A 72 -6.18 3.33 -7.65
N LEU A 73 -5.67 2.36 -8.40
CA LEU A 73 -5.66 2.37 -9.86
C LEU A 73 -6.22 1.05 -10.38
N THR A 74 -7.12 1.14 -11.35
CA THR A 74 -7.59 0.00 -12.14
C THR A 74 -7.72 0.39 -13.61
N TYR A 75 -7.88 -0.59 -14.49
CA TYR A 75 -8.23 -0.35 -15.88
C TYR A 75 -9.30 -1.33 -16.36
N ALA A 76 -10.14 -0.87 -17.28
CA ALA A 76 -11.20 -1.68 -17.88
C ALA A 76 -11.48 -1.25 -19.33
N HIS A 77 -12.39 -1.95 -20.00
CA HIS A 77 -12.85 -1.59 -21.35
C HIS A 77 -13.97 -0.54 -21.35
N SER A 78 -14.52 -0.23 -20.18
CA SER A 78 -15.56 0.77 -19.96
C SER A 78 -15.28 1.50 -18.64
N GLN A 79 -15.89 2.68 -18.48
CA GLN A 79 -15.79 3.45 -17.26
C GLN A 79 -16.79 2.91 -16.23
N GLN A 80 -16.31 2.16 -15.24
CA GLN A 80 -17.17 1.38 -14.34
C GLN A 80 -17.65 2.17 -13.12
N TYR A 81 -16.86 3.16 -12.69
CA TYR A 81 -17.05 3.80 -11.38
C TYR A 81 -17.43 5.28 -11.47
N GLU A 82 -17.77 5.80 -12.66
CA GLU A 82 -18.11 7.22 -12.86
C GLU A 82 -19.21 7.71 -11.91
N SER A 83 -20.31 6.96 -11.81
CA SER A 83 -21.48 7.28 -10.99
C SER A 83 -21.35 6.83 -9.53
N CYS A 84 -20.31 6.07 -9.19
CA CYS A 84 -20.15 5.39 -7.91
C CYS A 84 -18.67 5.14 -7.61
N ASN A 85 -18.00 6.17 -7.09
CA ASN A 85 -16.54 6.19 -6.88
C ASN A 85 -16.11 6.37 -5.41
N HIS A 86 -17.05 6.27 -4.48
CA HIS A 86 -16.73 6.28 -3.07
C HIS A 86 -15.99 5.01 -2.68
N VAL A 87 -14.95 5.16 -1.86
CA VAL A 87 -14.12 4.05 -1.40
C VAL A 87 -14.25 3.90 0.11
N TYR A 88 -14.74 2.76 0.54
CA TYR A 88 -14.73 2.37 1.96
C TYR A 88 -13.48 1.54 2.26
N TRP A 89 -12.95 1.67 3.47
CA TRP A 89 -11.68 1.06 3.86
C TRP A 89 -11.82 0.26 5.15
N LEU A 90 -11.15 -0.88 5.22
CA LEU A 90 -10.94 -1.67 6.42
C LEU A 90 -9.44 -1.89 6.63
N ALA A 91 -8.97 -1.66 7.84
CA ALA A 91 -7.63 -2.03 8.31
C ALA A 91 -7.79 -3.14 9.36
N ASP A 92 -7.28 -4.33 9.06
CA ASP A 92 -7.42 -5.51 9.93
C ASP A 92 -8.90 -5.79 10.33
N GLY A 93 -9.82 -5.56 9.39
CA GLY A 93 -11.27 -5.73 9.59
C GLY A 93 -11.97 -4.56 10.30
N VAL A 94 -11.24 -3.51 10.68
CA VAL A 94 -11.79 -2.33 11.35
C VAL A 94 -11.98 -1.19 10.35
N PRO A 95 -13.15 -0.52 10.30
CA PRO A 95 -13.36 0.65 9.48
C PRO A 95 -12.32 1.75 9.67
N VAL A 96 -11.80 2.25 8.54
CA VAL A 96 -10.90 3.41 8.52
C VAL A 96 -11.66 4.62 7.98
N ASP A 97 -12.18 5.41 8.90
CA ASP A 97 -12.82 6.68 8.58
C ASP A 97 -11.79 7.77 8.22
N GLY A 98 -12.27 8.82 7.57
CA GLY A 98 -11.47 10.01 7.26
C GLY A 98 -10.65 9.91 5.98
N ILE A 99 -10.94 8.96 5.09
CA ILE A 99 -10.34 8.89 3.75
C ILE A 99 -11.43 9.18 2.73
N SER A 100 -11.39 10.37 2.12
CA SER A 100 -12.19 10.65 0.92
C SER A 100 -11.37 10.37 -0.34
N THR A 101 -12.01 10.34 -1.50
CA THR A 101 -11.34 10.08 -2.78
C THR A 101 -11.72 11.11 -3.83
N ASP A 102 -10.73 11.57 -4.60
CA ASP A 102 -10.95 12.21 -5.89
C ASP A 102 -10.93 11.15 -6.98
N TYR A 103 -12.02 11.07 -7.73
CA TYR A 103 -12.13 10.17 -8.87
C TYR A 103 -11.74 10.88 -10.16
N SER A 104 -11.04 10.15 -11.02
CA SER A 104 -10.80 10.56 -12.40
C SER A 104 -10.70 9.33 -13.29
N ALA A 105 -11.08 9.49 -14.57
CA ALA A 105 -10.90 8.48 -15.59
C ALA A 105 -10.18 9.08 -16.80
N GLU A 106 -9.34 8.27 -17.44
CA GLU A 106 -8.63 8.62 -18.66
C GLU A 106 -8.85 7.54 -19.72
N PHE A 107 -9.20 7.96 -20.95
CA PHE A 107 -9.37 7.07 -22.08
C PHE A 107 -8.08 7.03 -22.90
N ALA A 108 -7.45 5.86 -22.97
CA ALA A 108 -6.23 5.66 -23.73
C ALA A 108 -6.29 4.34 -24.50
N SER A 109 -6.09 4.38 -25.81
CA SER A 109 -5.95 3.16 -26.65
C SER A 109 -7.05 2.09 -26.45
N GLY A 110 -8.31 2.52 -26.24
CA GLY A 110 -9.45 1.60 -26.05
C GLY A 110 -9.57 0.98 -24.66
N VAL A 111 -8.77 1.45 -23.69
CA VAL A 111 -8.95 1.18 -22.26
C VAL A 111 -9.31 2.46 -21.52
N VAL A 112 -10.01 2.28 -20.41
CA VAL A 112 -10.31 3.32 -19.43
C VAL A 112 -9.46 3.06 -18.20
N ILE A 113 -8.59 4.00 -17.86
CA ILE A 113 -7.81 3.97 -16.62
C ILE A 113 -8.59 4.77 -15.59
N GLU A 114 -8.99 4.13 -14.50
CA GLU A 114 -9.75 4.76 -13.42
C GLU A 114 -8.87 4.90 -12.18
N ARG A 115 -8.83 6.11 -11.63
CA ARG A 115 -7.98 6.48 -10.49
C ARG A 115 -8.83 7.02 -9.36
N PHE A 116 -8.54 6.56 -8.15
CA PHE A 116 -9.16 7.01 -6.91
C PHE A 116 -8.05 7.56 -6.03
N LYS A 117 -7.81 8.86 -6.14
CA LYS A 117 -6.76 9.52 -5.38
C LYS A 117 -7.24 9.79 -3.96
N LEU A 118 -6.55 9.24 -2.97
CA LEU A 118 -6.92 9.39 -1.58
C LEU A 118 -6.69 10.83 -1.09
N LYS A 119 -7.65 11.32 -0.33
CA LYS A 119 -7.64 12.56 0.44
C LYS A 119 -7.82 12.20 1.92
N PRO A 120 -6.74 11.77 2.59
CA PRO A 120 -6.79 11.37 3.99
C PRO A 120 -6.86 12.60 4.89
N ALA A 121 -7.66 12.50 5.95
CA ALA A 121 -7.54 13.31 7.15
C ALA A 121 -6.30 12.87 7.95
N ASP A 122 -5.88 13.71 8.89
CA ASP A 122 -4.73 13.44 9.76
C ASP A 122 -4.87 12.08 10.46
N GLY A 123 -3.80 11.28 10.42
CA GLY A 123 -3.75 9.95 11.06
C GLY A 123 -4.44 8.82 10.28
N ALA A 124 -5.18 9.10 9.20
CA ALA A 124 -5.90 8.07 8.47
C ALA A 124 -4.96 7.11 7.72
N LEU A 125 -3.87 7.63 7.15
CA LEU A 125 -2.86 6.80 6.48
C LEU A 125 -2.04 5.95 7.47
N ASP A 126 -1.83 6.41 8.71
CA ASP A 126 -1.14 5.64 9.75
C ASP A 126 -1.89 4.33 10.08
N LYS A 127 -3.23 4.37 10.05
CA LYS A 127 -4.07 3.17 10.22
C LYS A 127 -3.82 2.17 9.10
N LEU A 128 -3.75 2.62 7.84
CA LEU A 128 -3.43 1.75 6.71
C LEU A 128 -1.98 1.23 6.79
N ALA A 129 -1.03 2.08 7.18
CA ALA A 129 0.40 1.74 7.21
C ALA A 129 0.76 0.78 8.35
N SER A 130 -0.02 0.77 9.43
CA SER A 130 0.16 -0.17 10.56
C SER A 130 -0.59 -1.49 10.38
N ALA A 131 -1.60 -1.53 9.50
CA ALA A 131 -2.44 -2.71 9.29
C ALA A 131 -1.66 -3.90 8.70
N LYS A 132 -2.02 -5.12 9.06
CA LYS A 132 -1.50 -6.34 8.38
C LYS A 132 -2.25 -6.64 7.10
N LYS A 133 -3.54 -6.30 7.07
CA LYS A 133 -4.44 -6.47 5.94
C LYS A 133 -5.20 -5.17 5.70
N VAL A 134 -5.24 -4.73 4.46
CA VAL A 134 -6.07 -3.59 4.04
C VAL A 134 -7.06 -4.09 3.00
N GLU A 135 -8.33 -3.81 3.26
CA GLU A 135 -9.44 -4.15 2.38
C GLU A 135 -10.15 -2.87 2.00
N PHE A 136 -10.74 -2.84 0.82
CA PHE A 136 -11.50 -1.71 0.37
C PHE A 136 -12.69 -2.14 -0.47
N LYS A 137 -13.63 -1.22 -0.58
CA LYS A 137 -14.81 -1.37 -1.44
C LYS A 137 -14.98 -0.13 -2.29
N VAL A 138 -14.96 -0.31 -3.62
CA VAL A 138 -15.36 0.73 -4.57
C VAL A 138 -16.71 0.33 -5.15
N CYS A 139 -17.74 1.11 -4.88
CA CYS A 139 -19.11 0.77 -5.24
C CYS A 139 -19.54 -0.63 -4.74
N ASN A 140 -19.75 -1.59 -5.66
CA ASN A 140 -20.11 -2.98 -5.36
C ASN A 140 -18.91 -3.94 -5.42
N THR A 141 -17.71 -3.44 -5.70
CA THR A 141 -16.49 -4.24 -5.83
C THR A 141 -15.71 -4.20 -4.53
N GLU A 142 -15.61 -5.35 -3.86
CA GLU A 142 -14.77 -5.54 -2.67
C GLU A 142 -13.43 -6.17 -3.09
N SER A 143 -12.34 -5.67 -2.53
CA SER A 143 -10.99 -6.14 -2.84
C SER A 143 -10.06 -5.99 -1.65
N ILE A 144 -8.91 -6.65 -1.75
CA ILE A 144 -7.85 -6.65 -0.76
C ILE A 144 -6.62 -6.05 -1.42
N VAL A 145 -5.96 -5.10 -0.76
CA VAL A 145 -4.66 -4.60 -1.22
C VAL A 145 -3.68 -5.75 -1.14
N SER A 146 -2.98 -6.03 -2.25
CA SER A 146 -2.00 -7.11 -2.28
C SER A 146 -0.89 -6.91 -1.25
N ASP A 147 -0.31 -7.99 -0.73
CA ASP A 147 0.79 -7.90 0.25
C ASP A 147 1.97 -7.07 -0.30
N ASN A 148 2.21 -7.17 -1.61
CA ASN A 148 3.24 -6.43 -2.32
C ASN A 148 2.93 -4.93 -2.35
N ASP A 149 1.70 -4.55 -2.68
CA ASP A 149 1.28 -3.14 -2.73
C ASP A 149 1.20 -2.51 -1.35
N LEU A 150 0.71 -3.26 -0.36
CA LEU A 150 0.67 -2.81 1.02
C LEU A 150 2.09 -2.60 1.56
N SER A 151 3.02 -3.49 1.22
CA SER A 151 4.44 -3.36 1.61
C SER A 151 5.12 -2.19 0.89
N GLY A 152 4.82 -1.98 -0.40
CA GLY A 152 5.31 -0.83 -1.17
C GLY A 152 4.82 0.50 -0.61
N PHE A 153 3.53 0.61 -0.31
CA PHE A 153 2.95 1.77 0.36
C PHE A 153 3.62 2.03 1.71
N LYS A 154 3.78 1.01 2.57
CA LYS A 154 4.45 1.16 3.87
C LYS A 154 5.89 1.66 3.71
N ALA A 155 6.61 1.14 2.72
CA ALA A 155 7.99 1.55 2.44
C ALA A 155 8.06 3.03 2.02
N VAL A 156 7.15 3.51 1.17
CA VAL A 156 7.05 4.93 0.79
C VAL A 156 6.59 5.79 1.98
N PHE A 157 5.57 5.35 2.71
CA PHE A 157 5.00 6.07 3.86
C PHE A 157 6.02 6.26 4.98
N ALA A 158 6.87 5.27 5.25
CA ALA A 158 7.95 5.39 6.23
C ALA A 158 8.91 6.55 5.91
N LYS A 159 9.06 6.93 4.63
CA LYS A 159 9.92 8.04 4.19
C LYS A 159 9.33 9.43 4.45
N THR A 160 8.10 9.53 4.95
CA THR A 160 7.47 10.82 5.30
C THR A 160 8.10 11.47 6.53
N SER A 161 8.70 10.67 7.42
CA SER A 161 9.35 11.13 8.65
C SER A 161 10.88 11.17 8.56
N ASP A 162 11.45 10.78 7.41
CA ASP A 162 12.88 10.85 7.07
C ASP A 162 13.28 12.29 6.67
#